data_AF-A0A5N6L8C0-F1
#
_entry.id   AF-A0A5N6L8C0-F1
#
_cell.length_a   1.000
_cell.length_b   1.000
_cell.length_c   1.000
_cell.angle_alpha   90.00
_cell.angle_beta   90.00
_cell.angle_gamma   90.00
#
_symmetry.space_group_name_H-M   'P 1'
#
loop_
_entity.id
_entity.type
_entity.pdbx_description
1 polymer ?
#
loop_
_entity_poly.entity_id
_entity_poly.type
_entity_poly.pdbx_seq_one_letter_code
_entity_poly.pdbx_strand_id
1 'polypeptide(L)' 'MYKNIPRSVEKKAEKQTVKDVPVIRDYLEVFPEDLPGLPPDRQVEFHLDLVPGANLVAKSPYRLAPSKMQELTK' A
#
# COMPACT_ATOMS: atom_id res chain seq x y z
N MET A 1 -6.53 -30.13 46.47
CA MET A 1 -5.51 -29.08 46.22
C MET A 1 -5.30 -28.97 44.71
N TYR A 2 -6.15 -28.25 44.00
CA TYR A 2 -5.88 -27.93 42.59
C TYR A 2 -5.32 -26.52 42.53
N LYS A 3 -4.15 -26.39 41.92
CA LYS A 3 -3.38 -25.16 41.81
C LYS A 3 -4.23 -24.07 41.14
N ASN A 4 -4.35 -22.92 41.78
CA ASN A 4 -4.85 -21.70 41.16
C ASN A 4 -3.87 -21.30 40.06
N ILE A 5 -4.25 -21.51 38.80
CA ILE A 5 -3.54 -20.95 37.65
C ILE A 5 -3.77 -19.43 37.73
N PRO A 6 -2.73 -18.59 37.84
CA PRO A 6 -2.92 -17.16 37.74
C PRO A 6 -3.49 -16.88 36.35
N ARG A 7 -4.70 -16.30 36.33
CA ARG A 7 -5.34 -15.80 35.12
C ARG A 7 -4.32 -14.93 34.41
N SER A 8 -3.78 -15.40 33.28
CA SER A 8 -2.98 -14.59 32.40
C SER A 8 -3.82 -13.35 32.11
N VAL A 9 -3.45 -12.24 32.70
CA VAL A 9 -3.91 -10.94 32.23
C VAL A 9 -3.32 -10.85 30.84
N GLU A 10 -4.12 -11.24 29.85
CA GLU A 10 -3.97 -10.76 28.50
C GLU A 10 -3.98 -9.24 28.63
N LYS A 11 -2.79 -8.65 28.78
CA LYS A 11 -2.59 -7.23 28.55
C LYS A 11 -3.07 -7.07 27.12
N LYS A 12 -4.29 -6.54 26.98
CA LYS A 12 -4.84 -6.08 25.73
C LYS A 12 -3.75 -5.19 25.14
N ALA A 13 -3.01 -5.70 24.17
CA ALA A 13 -1.95 -4.96 23.54
C ALA A 13 -2.64 -3.72 22.97
N GLU A 14 -2.35 -2.58 23.57
CA GLU A 14 -2.79 -1.29 23.05
C GLU A 14 -2.32 -1.30 21.59
N LYS A 15 -3.28 -1.13 20.67
CA LYS A 15 -2.99 -1.24 19.24
C LYS A 15 -2.00 -0.14 18.90
N GLN A 16 -0.71 -0.46 18.92
CA GLN A 16 0.34 0.43 18.48
C GLN A 16 0.03 0.79 17.04
N THR A 17 -0.24 2.07 16.84
CA THR A 17 -0.49 2.64 15.53
C THR A 17 0.85 2.92 14.87
N VAL A 18 0.87 2.97 13.55
CA VAL A 18 2.07 3.33 12.78
C VAL A 18 2.58 4.73 13.18
N LYS A 19 1.69 5.59 13.67
CA LYS A 19 2.00 6.91 14.23
C LYS A 19 2.78 6.87 15.55
N ASP A 20 2.90 5.72 16.21
CA ASP A 20 3.66 5.59 17.47
C ASP A 20 5.15 5.36 17.24
N VAL A 21 5.56 5.08 16.00
CA VAL A 21 6.97 4.94 15.62
C VAL A 21 7.62 6.33 15.61
N PRO A 22 8.70 6.58 16.40
CA PRO A 22 9.30 7.91 16.55
C PRO A 22 9.64 8.59 15.21
N VAL A 23 10.23 7.84 14.28
CA VAL A 23 10.57 8.36 12.95
C VAL A 23 9.33 8.78 12.16
N ILE A 24 8.21 8.05 12.27
CA ILE A 24 7.00 8.33 11.51
C ILE A 24 6.30 9.58 12.04
N ARG A 25 6.40 9.85 13.35
CA ARG A 25 5.86 11.07 13.98
C ARG A 25 6.44 12.34 13.37
N ASP A 26 7.72 12.30 13.01
CA ASP A 26 8.42 13.43 12.42
C ASP A 26 8.08 13.62 10.92
N TYR A 27 7.45 12.62 10.28
CA TYR A 27 7.14 12.61 8.85
C TYR A 27 5.68 12.20 8.54
N LEU A 28 4.72 12.57 9.38
CA LEU A 28 3.30 12.20 9.19
C LEU A 28 2.74 12.64 7.83
N GLU A 29 3.27 13.71 7.26
CA GLU A 29 2.91 14.23 5.94
C GLU A 29 3.31 13.31 4.78
N VAL A 30 4.34 12.48 4.99
CA VAL A 30 4.83 11.48 4.01
C VAL A 30 4.06 10.16 4.13
N PHE A 31 3.38 9.94 5.26
CA PHE A 31 2.54 8.76 5.52
C PHE A 31 1.07 9.15 5.74
N PRO A 32 0.41 9.82 4.77
CA PRO A 32 -1.01 10.13 4.88
C PRO A 32 -1.84 8.84 4.84
N GLU A 33 -3.01 8.88 5.48
CA GLU A 33 -3.95 7.74 5.48
C GLU A 33 -4.45 7.41 4.05
N ASP A 34 -4.54 8.43 3.19
CA ASP A 34 -4.87 8.32 1.78
C ASP A 34 -3.74 8.90 0.90
N LEU A 35 -3.48 8.31 -0.26
CA LEU A 35 -2.42 8.78 -1.17
C LEU A 35 -2.78 10.16 -1.77
N PRO A 36 -1.83 11.11 -1.86
CA PRO A 36 -2.09 12.49 -2.31
C PRO A 36 -2.37 12.65 -3.82
N GLY A 37 -2.68 11.55 -4.52
CA GLY A 37 -2.92 11.53 -5.96
C GLY A 37 -1.64 11.38 -6.79
N LEU A 38 -1.66 11.88 -8.02
CA LEU A 38 -0.48 11.86 -8.89
C LEU A 38 0.62 12.78 -8.32
N PRO A 39 1.90 12.42 -8.50
CA PRO A 39 2.99 13.31 -8.13
C PRO A 39 2.87 14.62 -8.93
N PRO A 40 3.34 15.76 -8.36
CA PRO A 40 3.44 17.00 -9.11
C PRO A 40 4.27 16.83 -10.39
N ASP A 41 4.03 17.70 -11.37
CA ASP A 41 4.81 17.74 -12.60
C ASP A 41 6.30 17.84 -12.27
N ARG A 42 7.06 16.85 -12.74
CA ARG A 42 8.50 16.80 -12.56
C ARG A 42 9.15 17.46 -13.76
N GLN A 43 10.26 18.17 -13.55
CA GLN A 43 11.07 18.73 -14.64
C GLN A 43 11.72 17.65 -15.51
N VAL A 44 11.83 16.42 -14.99
CA VAL A 44 12.42 15.28 -15.69
C VAL A 44 11.31 14.36 -16.16
N GLU A 45 11.30 14.08 -17.46
CA GLU A 45 10.43 13.10 -18.08
C GLU A 45 10.99 11.69 -17.86
N PHE A 46 10.10 10.73 -17.59
CA PHE A 46 10.49 9.33 -17.50
C PHE A 46 10.63 8.75 -18.91
N HIS A 47 11.84 8.43 -19.32
CA HIS A 47 12.10 7.73 -20.58
C HIS A 47 12.25 6.22 -20.35
N LEU A 48 11.61 5.43 -21.21
CA LEU A 48 11.78 3.97 -21.26
C LEU A 48 12.58 3.63 -22.51
N ASP A 49 13.89 3.41 -22.32
CA ASP A 49 14.76 3.00 -23.40
C ASP A 49 14.54 1.52 -23.71
N LEU A 50 14.27 1.22 -24.97
CA LEU A 50 14.22 -0.15 -25.46
C LEU A 50 15.61 -0.60 -25.85
N VAL A 51 15.97 -1.83 -25.49
CA VAL A 51 17.16 -2.48 -26.04
C VAL A 51 17.00 -2.56 -27.56
N PRO A 52 18.04 -2.27 -28.37
CA PRO A 52 17.96 -2.37 -29.82
C PRO A 52 17.37 -3.71 -30.29
N GLY A 53 16.31 -3.66 -31.09
CA GLY A 53 15.59 -4.84 -31.58
C GLY A 53 14.42 -5.31 -30.70
N ALA A 54 14.20 -4.70 -29.53
CA ALA A 54 13.01 -4.96 -28.72
C ALA A 54 11.77 -4.26 -29.32
N ASN A 55 10.64 -4.98 -29.34
CA ASN A 55 9.35 -4.46 -29.75
C ASN A 55 8.41 -4.35 -28.55
N LEU A 56 7.45 -3.42 -28.62
CA LEU A 56 6.40 -3.32 -27.62
C LEU A 56 5.53 -4.58 -27.61
N VAL A 57 5.07 -4.96 -26.41
CA VAL A 57 4.23 -6.14 -26.23
C VAL A 57 2.76 -5.73 -26.17
N ALA A 58 1.98 -6.18 -27.15
CA ALA A 58 0.53 -6.11 -27.11
C ALA A 58 -0.06 -7.46 -26.71
N LYS A 59 -0.93 -7.49 -25.70
CA LYS A 59 -1.67 -8.68 -25.25
C LYS A 59 -3.15 -8.34 -25.12
N SER A 60 -4.01 -9.33 -25.34
CA SER A 60 -5.45 -9.17 -25.09
C SER A 60 -5.70 -8.95 -23.58
N PRO A 61 -6.64 -8.08 -23.20
CA PRO A 61 -7.06 -7.96 -21.80
C PRO A 61 -7.53 -9.30 -21.24
N TYR A 62 -7.35 -9.49 -19.93
CA TYR A 62 -7.88 -10.67 -19.25
C TYR A 62 -9.42 -10.61 -19.19
N ARG A 63 -10.08 -11.77 -19.18
CA ARG A 63 -11.54 -11.83 -19.00
C ARG A 63 -11.89 -11.57 -17.54
N LEU A 64 -12.60 -10.47 -17.30
CA LEU A 64 -13.07 -10.09 -15.97
C LEU A 64 -14.59 -10.25 -15.87
N ALA A 65 -15.08 -10.54 -14.67
CA ALA A 65 -16.51 -10.50 -14.39
C ALA A 65 -17.05 -9.05 -14.51
N PRO A 66 -18.35 -8.86 -14.81
CA PRO A 66 -18.91 -7.51 -14.99
C PRO A 66 -18.68 -6.56 -13.80
N SER A 67 -18.74 -7.06 -12.56
CA SER A 67 -18.49 -6.26 -11.36
C SER A 67 -17.06 -5.72 -11.28
N LYS A 68 -16.07 -6.47 -11.76
CA LYS A 68 -14.67 -6.05 -11.81
C LYS A 68 -14.40 -5.06 -12.94
N MET A 69 -15.10 -5.18 -14.07
CA MET A 69 -15.03 -4.18 -15.13
C MET A 69 -15.57 -2.83 -14.67
N GLN A 70 -16.68 -2.81 -13.92
CA GLN A 70 -17.26 -1.58 -13.36
C GLN A 70 -16.31 -0.87 -12.37
N GLU A 71 -15.54 -1.64 -11.60
CA GLU A 71 -14.55 -1.13 -10.66
C GLU A 71 -13.38 -0.43 -11.38
N LEU A 72 -12.93 -0.94 -12.54
CA LEU A 72 -11.84 -0.36 -13.32
C LEU A 72 -12.22 0.89 -14.11
N THR A 73 -13.51 1.08 -14.38
CA THR A 73 -14.01 2.24 -15.13
C THR A 73 -14.41 3.43 -14.24
N LYS A 74 -14.22 3.30 -12.93
CA LYS A 74 -14.56 4.32 -11.94
C LYS A 74 -13.41 5.31 -11.78
#